data_AF-A0A7V0T966-F1
#
_entry.id   AF-A0A7V0T966-F1
#
_cell.length_a   1.000
_cell.length_b   1.000
_cell.length_c   1.000
_cell.angle_alpha   90.00
_cell.angle_beta   90.00
_cell.angle_gamma   90.00
#
_symmetry.space_group_name_H-M   'P 1'
#
loop_
_entity.id
_entity.type
_entity.pdbx_description
1 polymer ?
#
loop_
_entity_poly.entity_id
_entity_poly.type
_entity_poly.pdbx_seq_one_letter_code
_entity_poly.pdbx_strand_id
1 'polypeptide(L)'
;MRWAFLPGFMEEFLFRGFLFGLLFLKLGWCFIPAALIGALIFGLGHVYQGNAFMETLGIFFITAMGAVWFAWLYIEWNENLWIPVFLHIVMNLSWLLFDIGENALGDLAANLFRTITITLTIVITIYWHREKGLKIGKKELIWQNIQSRVQ
;
A
#
# COMPACT_ATOMS: atom_id res chain seq x y z
N MET A 1 1.98 11.31 18.48
CA MET A 1 0.82 10.50 18.01
C MET A 1 0.08 11.13 16.83
N ARG A 2 -0.35 12.42 16.88
CA ARG A 2 -1.06 13.08 15.77
C ARG A 2 -0.33 12.98 14.42
N TRP A 3 1.00 13.09 14.45
CA TRP A 3 1.88 13.00 13.27
C TRP A 3 2.02 11.61 12.64
N ALA A 4 1.58 10.54 13.33
CA ALA A 4 1.53 9.20 12.74
C ALA A 4 0.11 8.87 12.24
N PHE A 5 -0.89 9.22 13.05
CA PHE A 5 -2.29 8.94 12.76
C PHE A 5 -2.81 9.69 11.53
N LEU A 6 -2.64 11.01 11.51
CA LEU A 6 -3.28 11.84 10.48
C LEU A 6 -2.71 11.57 9.07
N PRO A 7 -1.38 11.50 8.87
CA PRO A 7 -0.83 11.14 7.56
C PRO A 7 -1.23 9.73 7.14
N GLY A 8 -1.07 8.73 8.02
CA GLY A 8 -1.42 7.34 7.70
C GLY A 8 -2.89 7.17 7.33
N PHE A 9 -3.81 7.84 8.03
CA PHE A 9 -5.22 7.84 7.65
C PHE A 9 -5.49 8.56 6.31
N MET A 10 -4.99 9.79 6.16
CA MET A 10 -5.31 10.62 4.98
C MET A 10 -4.70 10.06 3.70
N GLU A 11 -3.49 9.53 3.78
CA GLU A 11 -2.83 8.89 2.65
C GLU A 11 -3.60 7.64 2.19
N GLU A 12 -3.98 6.75 3.10
CA GLU A 12 -4.75 5.57 2.70
C GLU A 12 -6.16 5.95 2.23
N PHE A 13 -6.81 6.93 2.86
CA PHE A 13 -8.11 7.44 2.40
C PHE A 13 -8.04 7.98 0.96
N LEU A 14 -7.05 8.83 0.67
CA LEU A 14 -6.90 9.45 -0.65
C LEU A 14 -6.43 8.44 -1.71
N PHE A 15 -5.42 7.62 -1.40
CA PHE A 15 -4.80 6.77 -2.41
C PHE A 15 -5.51 5.42 -2.58
N ARG A 16 -6.04 4.80 -1.51
CA ARG A 16 -6.71 3.49 -1.58
C ARG A 16 -8.22 3.66 -1.68
N GLY A 17 -8.79 4.46 -0.78
CA GLY A 17 -10.23 4.72 -0.76
C GLY A 17 -10.71 5.48 -1.99
N PHE A 18 -10.07 6.61 -2.31
CA PHE A 18 -10.49 7.47 -3.40
C PHE A 18 -9.84 7.11 -4.75
N LEU A 19 -8.54 7.31 -4.93
CA LEU A 19 -7.89 7.15 -6.24
C LEU A 19 -7.98 5.71 -6.77
N PHE A 20 -7.38 4.76 -6.04
CA PHE A 20 -7.41 3.36 -6.45
C PHE A 20 -8.83 2.79 -6.45
N GLY A 21 -9.62 3.09 -5.41
CA GLY A 21 -11.02 2.67 -5.32
C GLY A 21 -11.87 3.15 -6.50
N LEU A 22 -11.70 4.39 -6.95
CA LEU A 22 -12.40 4.91 -8.12
C LEU A 22 -11.98 4.18 -9.40
N LEU A 23 -10.66 4.05 -9.65
CA LEU A 23 -10.14 3.37 -10.84
C LEU A 23 -10.59 1.91 -10.90
N PHE A 24 -10.38 1.17 -9.81
CA PHE A 24 -10.56 -0.28 -9.77
C PHE A 24 -12.01 -0.73 -9.50
N LEU A 25 -12.72 -0.06 -8.59
CA LEU A 25 -14.08 -0.49 -8.18
C LEU A 25 -15.20 0.22 -8.95
N LYS A 26 -14.96 1.42 -9.48
CA LYS A 26 -15.99 2.21 -10.17
C LYS A 26 -15.77 2.30 -11.68
N LEU A 27 -14.54 2.56 -12.11
CA LEU A 27 -14.21 2.72 -13.53
C LEU A 27 -13.82 1.41 -14.22
N GLY A 28 -13.70 0.32 -13.46
CA GLY A 28 -13.48 -1.01 -14.02
C GLY A 28 -12.07 -1.27 -14.52
N TRP A 29 -11.08 -0.54 -14.02
CA TRP A 29 -9.69 -0.76 -14.38
C TRP A 29 -9.19 -2.09 -13.80
N CYS A 30 -8.29 -2.74 -14.52
CA CYS A 30 -7.58 -3.91 -14.03
C CYS A 30 -6.61 -3.54 -12.90
N PHE A 31 -6.21 -4.53 -12.10
CA PHE A 31 -5.44 -4.25 -10.88
C PHE A 31 -4.12 -3.55 -11.16
N ILE A 32 -3.34 -4.04 -12.15
CA ILE A 32 -2.01 -3.48 -12.47
C ILE A 32 -2.09 -2.00 -12.85
N PRO A 33 -2.86 -1.57 -13.87
CA PRO A 33 -2.89 -0.15 -14.24
C PRO A 33 -3.45 0.74 -13.13
N ALA A 34 -4.46 0.28 -12.38
CA ALA A 34 -5.00 1.04 -11.25
C ALA A 34 -3.96 1.21 -10.11
N ALA A 35 -3.28 0.13 -9.74
CA ALA A 35 -2.26 0.14 -8.69
C ALA A 35 -1.03 0.94 -9.11
N LEU A 36 -0.59 0.82 -10.37
CA LEU A 36 0.61 1.53 -10.87
C LEU A 36 0.41 3.05 -10.97
N ILE A 37 -0.78 3.53 -11.37
CA ILE A 37 -1.06 4.97 -11.33
C ILE A 37 -1.01 5.48 -9.88
N GLY A 38 -1.66 4.77 -8.95
CA GLY A 38 -1.60 5.10 -7.53
C GLY A 38 -0.17 5.11 -7.00
N ALA A 39 0.62 4.09 -7.33
CA ALA A 39 2.01 3.94 -6.91
C ALA A 39 2.92 5.03 -7.47
N LEU A 40 2.74 5.41 -8.75
CA LEU A 40 3.49 6.49 -9.37
C LEU A 40 3.25 7.82 -8.66
N ILE A 41 1.98 8.19 -8.46
CA ILE A 41 1.63 9.47 -7.80
C ILE A 41 2.08 9.45 -6.34
N PHE A 42 1.88 8.34 -5.63
CA PHE A 42 2.30 8.20 -4.23
C PHE A 42 3.81 8.31 -4.09
N GLY A 43 4.57 7.59 -4.91
CA GLY A 43 6.03 7.64 -4.89
C GLY A 43 6.58 9.01 -5.26
N LEU A 44 6.02 9.67 -6.28
CA LEU A 44 6.36 11.06 -6.62
C LEU A 44 6.06 12.02 -5.47
N GLY A 45 5.01 11.76 -4.68
CA GLY A 45 4.68 12.53 -3.49
C GLY A 45 5.74 12.44 -2.38
N HIS A 46 6.69 11.49 -2.44
CA HIS A 46 7.70 11.26 -1.40
C HIS A 46 9.11 11.70 -1.79
N VAL A 47 9.35 12.08 -3.06
CA VAL A 47 10.70 12.43 -3.54
C VAL A 47 11.34 13.61 -2.80
N TYR A 48 10.53 14.46 -2.15
CA TYR A 48 11.00 15.57 -1.32
C TYR A 48 11.81 15.13 -0.09
N GLN A 49 11.75 13.84 0.28
CA GLN A 49 12.46 13.30 1.43
C GLN A 49 13.93 12.94 1.12
N GLY A 50 14.35 12.98 -0.16
CA GLY A 50 15.72 12.63 -0.57
C GLY A 50 16.57 13.85 -0.88
N ASN A 51 17.87 13.78 -0.57
CA ASN A 51 18.84 14.85 -0.78
C ASN A 51 19.79 14.58 -1.96
N ALA A 52 19.87 13.32 -2.41
CA ALA A 52 20.69 12.90 -3.54
C ALA A 52 19.91 12.02 -4.53
N PHE A 53 20.31 12.01 -5.81
CA PHE A 53 19.56 11.31 -6.87
C PHE A 53 19.26 9.84 -6.56
N MET A 54 20.26 9.06 -6.12
CA MET A 54 20.07 7.64 -5.80
C MET A 54 19.19 7.42 -4.56
N GLU A 55 19.29 8.32 -3.58
CA GLU A 55 18.46 8.27 -2.37
C GLU A 55 16.99 8.58 -2.73
N THR A 56 16.75 9.66 -3.46
CA THR A 56 15.42 10.04 -3.96
C THR A 56 14.81 8.94 -4.82
N LEU A 57 15.60 8.30 -5.68
CA LEU A 57 15.15 7.18 -6.50
C LEU A 57 14.75 5.97 -5.62
N GLY A 58 15.53 5.68 -4.58
CA GLY A 58 15.20 4.64 -3.61
C GLY A 58 13.91 4.95 -2.83
N ILE A 59 13.73 6.20 -2.39
CA ILE A 59 12.50 6.67 -1.71
C ILE A 59 11.29 6.53 -2.62
N PHE A 60 11.41 6.91 -3.89
CA PHE A 60 10.36 6.75 -4.89
C PHE A 60 9.95 5.27 -5.01
N PHE A 61 10.91 4.37 -5.22
CA PHE A 61 10.58 2.96 -5.43
C PHE A 61 10.02 2.29 -4.17
N ILE A 62 10.57 2.58 -2.99
CA ILE A 62 10.12 1.92 -1.76
C ILE A 62 8.69 2.31 -1.38
N THR A 63 8.34 3.59 -1.58
CA THR A 63 7.00 4.11 -1.31
C THR A 63 6.01 3.68 -2.39
N ALA A 64 6.41 3.68 -3.67
CA ALA A 64 5.60 3.16 -4.78
C ALA A 64 5.29 1.67 -4.62
N MET A 65 6.27 0.84 -4.26
CA MET A 65 6.06 -0.59 -3.97
C MET A 65 5.11 -0.78 -2.78
N GLY A 66 5.28 0.03 -1.72
CA GLY A 66 4.34 0.05 -0.60
C GLY A 66 2.91 0.33 -1.03
N ALA A 67 2.70 1.31 -1.90
CA ALA A 67 1.37 1.66 -2.42
C ALA A 67 0.71 0.49 -3.19
N VAL A 68 1.47 -0.25 -4.01
CA VAL A 68 0.96 -1.46 -4.70
C VAL A 68 0.58 -2.53 -3.68
N TRP A 69 1.42 -2.79 -2.68
CA TRP A 69 1.16 -3.79 -1.64
C TRP A 69 -0.08 -3.45 -0.81
N PHE A 70 -0.26 -2.18 -0.43
CA PHE A 70 -1.45 -1.74 0.28
C PHE A 70 -2.72 -1.81 -0.57
N ALA A 71 -2.64 -1.51 -1.87
CA ALA A 71 -3.77 -1.69 -2.79
C ALA A 71 -4.18 -3.17 -2.91
N TRP A 72 -3.21 -4.09 -2.91
CA TRP A 72 -3.47 -5.52 -2.88
C TRP A 72 -4.18 -5.93 -1.58
N LEU A 73 -3.63 -5.54 -0.41
CA LEU A 73 -4.26 -5.82 0.89
C LEU A 73 -5.68 -5.27 0.97
N TYR A 74 -5.91 -4.06 0.47
CA TYR A 74 -7.24 -3.43 0.44
C TYR A 74 -8.27 -4.33 -0.27
N ILE A 75 -7.94 -4.89 -1.43
CA ILE A 75 -8.86 -5.76 -2.17
C ILE A 75 -8.99 -7.13 -1.52
N GLU A 76 -7.88 -7.78 -1.15
CA GLU A 76 -7.94 -9.12 -0.55
C GLU A 76 -8.74 -9.14 0.74
N TRP A 77 -8.74 -8.04 1.49
CA TRP A 77 -9.51 -7.91 2.73
C TRP A 77 -10.93 -7.35 2.53
N ASN A 78 -11.55 -7.58 1.37
CA ASN A 78 -12.91 -7.16 1.04
C ASN A 78 -13.11 -5.64 1.05
N GLU A 79 -12.20 -4.93 0.39
CA GLU A 79 -12.32 -3.48 0.24
C GLU A 79 -12.39 -2.78 1.63
N ASN A 80 -11.78 -3.41 2.65
CA ASN A 80 -11.74 -2.91 4.02
C ASN A 80 -10.57 -1.95 4.17
N LEU A 81 -10.86 -0.64 4.09
CA LEU A 81 -9.87 0.42 4.20
C LEU A 81 -9.17 0.47 5.57
N TRP A 82 -9.75 -0.11 6.62
CA TRP A 82 -9.12 -0.11 7.94
C TRP A 82 -7.86 -0.97 8.00
N ILE A 83 -7.73 -2.00 7.17
CA ILE A 83 -6.51 -2.83 7.10
C ILE A 83 -5.29 -1.99 6.68
N PRO A 84 -5.28 -1.33 5.50
CA PRO A 84 -4.16 -0.50 5.11
C PRO A 84 -3.98 0.72 6.04
N VAL A 85 -5.06 1.37 6.49
CA VAL A 85 -5.00 2.52 7.42
C VAL A 85 -4.28 2.13 8.72
N PHE A 86 -4.68 1.03 9.36
CA PHE A 86 -4.10 0.62 10.62
C PHE A 86 -2.61 0.25 10.46
N LEU A 87 -2.29 -0.54 9.42
CA LEU A 87 -0.92 -0.92 9.11
C LEU A 87 -0.03 0.30 8.87
N HIS A 88 -0.50 1.27 8.09
CA HIS A 88 0.26 2.49 7.80
C HIS A 88 0.46 3.32 9.07
N ILE A 89 -0.58 3.52 9.88
CA ILE A 89 -0.46 4.24 11.16
C ILE A 89 0.55 3.56 12.09
N VAL A 90 0.56 2.22 12.18
CA VAL A 90 1.52 1.46 13.00
C VAL A 90 2.95 1.62 12.46
N MET A 91 3.13 1.61 11.14
CA MET A 91 4.44 1.88 10.53
C MET A 91 4.92 3.29 10.83
N ASN A 92 4.06 4.31 10.73
CA ASN A 92 4.44 5.68 11.10
C ASN A 92 4.67 5.84 12.61
N LEU A 93 3.95 5.07 13.41
CA LEU A 93 4.13 5.08 14.86
C LEU A 93 5.47 4.47 15.27
N SER A 94 5.94 3.42 14.59
CA SER A 94 7.25 2.85 14.91
C SER A 94 8.39 3.83 14.63
N TRP A 95 8.27 4.64 13.57
CA TRP A 95 9.16 5.76 13.29
C TRP A 95 9.19 6.78 14.43
N LEU A 96 8.01 7.19 14.91
CA LEU A 96 7.90 8.15 16.00
C LEU A 96 8.41 7.62 17.35
N LEU A 97 8.21 6.33 17.65
CA LEU A 97 8.52 5.75 18.96
C LEU A 97 9.96 5.26 19.08
N PHE A 98 10.57 4.82 17.98
CA PHE A 98 11.88 4.17 17.99
C PHE A 98 12.95 4.92 17.19
N ASP A 99 12.61 6.06 16.58
CA ASP A 99 13.54 6.91 15.81
C ASP A 99 14.34 6.12 14.74
N ILE A 100 13.63 5.26 14.01
CA ILE A 100 14.19 4.23 13.10
C ILE A 100 14.56 4.77 11.70
N GLY A 101 14.82 6.07 11.58
CA GLY A 101 15.35 6.68 10.36
C GLY A 101 14.87 8.11 10.10
N GLU A 102 15.48 8.76 9.09
CA GLU A 102 15.20 10.15 8.74
C GLU A 102 14.21 10.31 7.57
N ASN A 103 14.08 9.31 6.69
CA ASN A 103 13.19 9.33 5.52
C ASN A 103 12.67 7.94 5.14
N ALA A 104 11.74 7.83 4.19
CA ALA A 104 11.10 6.55 3.87
C ALA A 104 12.05 5.39 3.47
N LEU A 105 13.32 5.61 3.10
CA LEU A 105 14.25 4.48 2.95
C LEU A 105 14.49 3.74 4.27
N GLY A 106 14.59 4.48 5.37
CA GLY A 106 14.83 3.94 6.70
C GLY A 106 16.23 3.38 6.89
N ASP A 107 16.60 3.20 8.15
CA ASP A 107 17.82 2.50 8.54
C ASP A 107 17.62 0.97 8.52
N LEU A 108 18.58 0.24 9.10
CA LEU A 108 18.49 -1.22 9.22
C LEU A 108 17.27 -1.67 10.04
N ALA A 109 16.95 -0.97 11.13
CA ALA A 109 15.83 -1.31 12.00
C ALA A 109 14.48 -1.06 11.31
N ALA A 110 14.32 0.07 10.62
CA ALA A 110 13.13 0.33 9.82
C ALA A 110 12.93 -0.70 8.71
N ASN A 111 13.99 -1.09 8.01
CA ASN A 111 13.91 -2.11 6.97
C ASN A 111 13.58 -3.50 7.54
N LEU A 112 14.06 -3.83 8.75
CA LEU A 112 13.70 -5.06 9.45
C LEU A 112 12.20 -5.08 9.81
N PHE A 113 11.70 -4.04 10.47
CA PHE A 113 10.27 -3.94 10.82
C PHE A 113 9.37 -3.93 9.58
N ARG A 114 9.78 -3.25 8.51
CA ARG A 114 9.11 -3.26 7.21
C ARG A 114 9.04 -4.67 6.64
N THR A 115 10.17 -5.38 6.61
CA THR A 115 10.24 -6.75 6.08
C THR A 115 9.33 -7.68 6.87
N ILE A 116 9.38 -7.63 8.21
CA ILE A 116 8.51 -8.43 9.09
C ILE A 116 7.04 -8.12 8.80
N THR A 117 6.66 -6.85 8.70
CA THR A 117 5.27 -6.43 8.45
C THR A 117 4.78 -6.94 7.09
N ILE A 118 5.58 -6.76 6.03
CA ILE A 118 5.25 -7.24 4.68
C ILE A 118 5.11 -8.76 4.68
N THR A 119 6.09 -9.49 5.24
CA THR A 119 6.05 -10.95 5.29
C THR A 119 4.83 -11.46 6.06
N LEU A 120 4.56 -10.91 7.26
CA LEU A 120 3.42 -11.33 8.07
C LEU A 120 2.10 -11.10 7.35
N THR A 121 1.88 -9.92 6.79
CA THR A 121 0.61 -9.61 6.10
C THR A 121 0.42 -10.45 4.84
N ILE A 122 1.48 -10.74 4.08
CA ILE A 122 1.40 -11.64 2.92
C ILE A 122 1.03 -13.05 3.38
N VAL A 123 1.74 -13.60 4.37
CA VAL A 123 1.50 -14.95 4.89
C VAL A 123 0.08 -15.07 5.45
N ILE A 124 -0.35 -14.12 6.29
CA ILE A 124 -1.70 -14.12 6.87
C ILE A 124 -2.76 -14.02 5.77
N THR A 125 -2.58 -13.12 4.80
CA THR A 125 -3.56 -12.92 3.71
C THR A 125 -3.69 -14.18 2.86
N ILE A 126 -2.58 -14.81 2.47
CA ILE A 126 -2.59 -16.07 1.70
C ILE A 126 -3.20 -17.20 2.52
N TYR A 127 -2.82 -17.35 3.78
CA TYR A 127 -3.34 -18.40 4.66
C TYR A 127 -4.85 -18.26 4.88
N TRP A 128 -5.34 -17.04 5.11
CA TRP A 128 -6.76 -16.73 5.30
C TRP A 128 -7.59 -17.06 4.06
N HIS A 129 -7.02 -16.84 2.88
CA HIS A 129 -7.69 -17.05 1.59
C HIS A 129 -7.38 -18.40 0.94
N ARG A 130 -6.71 -19.33 1.63
CA ARG A 130 -6.28 -20.61 1.02
C ARG A 130 -7.44 -21.45 0.49
N GLU A 131 -8.62 -21.37 1.10
CA GLU A 131 -9.80 -22.17 0.73
C GLU A 131 -10.66 -21.48 -0.33
N LYS A 132 -10.75 -20.14 -0.29
CA LYS A 132 -11.58 -19.34 -1.20
C LYS A 132 -10.82 -18.80 -2.41
N GLY A 133 -9.50 -18.84 -2.37
CA GLY A 133 -8.61 -18.17 -3.33
C GLY A 133 -8.48 -16.67 -3.04
N LEU A 134 -7.42 -16.08 -3.60
CA LEU A 134 -7.22 -14.62 -3.61
C LEU A 134 -8.18 -13.96 -4.59
N LYS A 135 -8.66 -12.75 -4.26
CA LYS A 135 -9.52 -11.95 -5.14
C LYS A 135 -8.79 -11.42 -6.37
N ILE A 136 -7.50 -11.08 -6.22
CA ILE A 136 -6.64 -10.68 -7.33
C ILE A 136 -5.94 -11.94 -7.86
N GLY A 137 -6.60 -12.62 -8.79
CA GLY A 137 -6.02 -13.72 -9.55
C GLY A 137 -5.28 -13.26 -10.81
N LYS A 138 -4.71 -14.21 -11.56
CA LYS A 138 -3.97 -13.93 -12.82
C LYS A 138 -4.79 -13.13 -13.84
N LYS A 139 -6.11 -13.33 -13.86
CA LYS A 139 -7.02 -12.67 -14.79
C LYS A 139 -7.21 -11.20 -14.40
N GLU A 140 -7.49 -10.94 -13.12
CA GLU A 140 -7.80 -9.63 -12.56
C GLU A 140 -6.61 -8.66 -12.60
N LEU A 141 -5.39 -9.18 -12.76
CA LEU A 141 -4.18 -8.38 -12.99
C LEU A 141 -4.29 -7.49 -14.24
N ILE A 142 -4.80 -8.05 -15.35
CA ILE A 142 -4.78 -7.41 -16.67
C ILE A 142 -6.16 -7.34 -17.35
N TRP A 143 -7.18 -8.02 -16.80
CA TRP A 143 -8.53 -8.04 -17.31
C TRP A 143 -9.57 -8.00 -16.18
N GLN A 144 -10.53 -7.09 -16.24
CA GLN A 144 -11.60 -6.97 -15.24
C GLN A 144 -12.98 -7.09 -15.90
N ASN A 145 -13.89 -7.83 -15.26
CA ASN A 145 -15.32 -7.81 -15.61
C ASN A 145 -16.09 -7.10 -14.48
N ILE A 146 -16.56 -5.88 -14.74
CA ILE A 146 -17.27 -5.05 -13.75
C ILE A 146 -18.53 -5.76 -13.22
N GLN A 147 -19.19 -6.57 -14.05
CA GLN A 147 -20.45 -7.22 -13.70
C GLN A 147 -20.31 -8.33 -12.64
N SER A 148 -19.12 -8.91 -12.47
CA SER A 148 -18.91 -10.01 -11.53
C SER A 148 -18.66 -9.57 -10.08
N ARG A 149 -18.69 -8.26 -9.76
CA ARG A 149 -18.56 -7.73 -8.38
C ARG A 149 -19.86 -7.15 -7.80
N VAL A 150 -20.93 -7.08 -8.59
CA VAL A 150 -22.24 -6.53 -8.16
C VAL A 150 -23.22 -7.63 -7.71
N GLN A 151 -22.74 -8.88 -7.59
CA GLN A 151 -23.48 -10.03 -7.06
C GLN A 151 -22.88 -10.46 -5.72
#